data_AF-A0A838S537-F1
#
_entry.id   AF-A0A838S537-F1
#
_cell.length_a   1.000
_cell.length_b   1.000
_cell.length_c   1.000
_cell.angle_alpha   90.00
_cell.angle_beta   90.00
_cell.angle_gamma   90.00
#
_symmetry.space_group_name_H-M   'P 1'
#
loop_
_entity.id
_entity.type
_entity.pdbx_description
1 polymer ?
#
loop_
_entity_poly.entity_id
_entity_poly.type
_entity_poly.pdbx_seq_one_letter_code
_entity_poly.pdbx_strand_id
1 'polypeptide(L)'
;LAPGAIASIAGFADGSLRDFLGSQEVFLSIQDQESWYTEYVRYGYLLAQNPMGSYAKRAAVLVALVALVWFVVLLAAARARRVVVPQRLVWAGASTGLGFLLLWLTPSKWTHHFGSLAGIGPAFLALFLVLAPPVVFQLTRGRRLPAAVVAAAAGSAVITVALAGHGPNQWPYAWMFGLPHASVPPYVRIFRFDQPLWWLLAVLAMAAALALGFRRRAPHWRRHAVVVAVPLLIVGFFVATLGYLLAGFGLAAVRTWDGYSLGTANLRDPLGSGCPASGAIEVLDERRAAPLRAVPGLSSTAPGPVFAAGTGWLEGNPPPVALGEAAATDVWGSFIPRAGTDTAEQNVGSWASPWYTLPAGLPVHRELAILVAGRLGGGNSLTVQYATVGTGGARVVASHPIDQPADAPWWRTAVLPDELRPAGADAVRIVAVDATADLGGWLAFTAPAVHPYVPLLRYLDNDVAIATAWQIAFKFPCLRQPRQQDGITEPVSSAVLWGDGLDDETWQKQRGGIFARIPIIRSVFQPVARFRDFPAEPEITVYRFPSELVSDAYRLSRERETVLGW
;
A
#
# COMPACT_ATOMS: atom_id res chain seq x y z
N LEU A 1 20.57 -30.41 -25.03
CA LEU A 1 21.45 -30.38 -23.84
C LEU A 1 22.29 -29.10 -23.80
N ALA A 2 23.14 -28.82 -24.80
CA ALA A 2 24.02 -27.64 -24.78
C ALA A 2 23.31 -26.27 -24.58
N PRO A 3 22.17 -25.94 -25.21
CA PRO A 3 21.53 -24.64 -24.99
C PRO A 3 20.88 -24.48 -23.60
N GLY A 4 20.42 -25.59 -23.00
CA GLY A 4 19.79 -25.57 -21.67
C GLY A 4 20.80 -25.38 -20.54
N ALA A 5 22.05 -25.81 -20.74
CA ALA A 5 23.14 -25.65 -19.78
C ALA A 5 23.60 -24.18 -19.61
N ILE A 6 23.28 -23.30 -20.57
CA ILE A 6 23.65 -21.87 -20.51
C ILE A 6 23.02 -21.18 -19.29
N ALA A 7 21.79 -21.56 -18.93
CA ALA A 7 21.12 -21.02 -17.76
C ALA A 7 21.88 -21.33 -16.46
N SER A 8 22.52 -22.50 -16.37
CA SER A 8 23.34 -22.88 -15.22
C SER A 8 24.63 -22.04 -15.14
N ILE A 9 25.25 -21.69 -16.28
CA ILE A 9 26.42 -20.81 -16.29
C ILE A 9 26.05 -19.43 -15.71
N ALA A 10 24.90 -18.89 -16.10
CA ALA A 10 24.42 -17.62 -15.55
C ALA A 10 23.98 -17.74 -14.08
N GLY A 11 23.34 -18.84 -13.70
CA GLY A 11 22.83 -19.06 -12.34
C GLY A 11 23.90 -19.33 -11.28
N PHE A 12 25.08 -19.80 -11.67
CA PHE A 12 26.21 -20.07 -10.79
C PHE A 12 27.44 -19.21 -11.16
N ALA A 13 27.22 -18.02 -11.71
CA ALA A 13 28.29 -17.10 -12.10
C ALA A 13 29.02 -16.50 -10.89
N ASP A 14 28.31 -16.33 -9.77
CA ASP A 14 28.80 -15.73 -8.52
C ASP A 14 28.55 -16.61 -7.27
N GLY A 15 27.44 -17.34 -7.23
CA GLY A 15 27.10 -18.29 -6.17
C GLY A 15 27.50 -19.73 -6.48
N SER A 16 27.93 -20.47 -5.46
CA SER A 16 28.21 -21.91 -5.56
C SER A 16 26.94 -22.77 -5.40
N LEU A 17 27.04 -24.08 -5.64
CA LEU A 17 25.94 -25.02 -5.37
C LEU A 17 25.59 -25.05 -3.88
N ARG A 18 26.59 -24.98 -3.01
CA ARG A 18 26.41 -24.87 -1.56
C ARG A 18 25.61 -23.62 -1.18
N ASP A 19 25.90 -22.48 -1.78
CA ASP A 19 25.16 -21.23 -1.53
C ASP A 19 23.72 -21.33 -1.99
N PHE A 20 23.48 -21.93 -3.17
CA PHE A 20 22.12 -22.16 -3.69
C PHE A 20 21.31 -23.04 -2.73
N LEU A 21 21.84 -24.21 -2.33
CA LEU A 21 21.13 -25.12 -1.42
C LEU A 21 20.90 -24.48 -0.05
N GLY A 22 21.93 -23.85 0.53
CA GLY A 22 21.82 -23.16 1.82
C GLY A 22 20.81 -22.02 1.79
N SER A 23 20.74 -21.26 0.69
CA SER A 23 19.74 -20.19 0.53
C SER A 23 18.30 -20.72 0.53
N GLN A 24 18.06 -21.90 -0.06
CA GLN A 24 16.74 -22.53 -0.06
C GLN A 24 16.35 -23.00 1.34
N GLU A 25 17.28 -23.60 2.08
CA GLU A 25 17.05 -24.01 3.48
C GLU A 25 16.69 -22.81 4.36
N VAL A 26 17.45 -21.71 4.25
CA VAL A 26 17.18 -20.47 4.98
C VAL A 26 15.82 -19.89 4.60
N PHE A 27 15.52 -19.77 3.30
CA PHE A 27 14.25 -19.22 2.83
C PHE A 27 13.06 -20.04 3.34
N LEU A 28 13.11 -21.37 3.21
CA LEU A 28 12.05 -22.28 3.64
C LEU A 28 11.88 -22.34 5.16
N SER A 29 12.91 -22.00 5.94
CA SER A 29 12.78 -21.88 7.40
C SER A 29 11.97 -20.66 7.86
N ILE A 30 11.81 -19.67 6.96
CA ILE A 30 11.14 -18.39 7.24
C ILE A 30 9.76 -18.34 6.61
N GLN A 31 9.64 -18.79 5.36
CA GLN A 31 8.42 -18.67 4.58
C GLN A 31 8.12 -19.94 3.78
N ASP A 32 6.95 -20.52 4.08
CA ASP A 32 6.45 -21.66 3.35
C ASP A 32 6.07 -21.30 1.91
N GLN A 33 6.36 -22.23 1.01
CA GLN A 33 5.93 -22.13 -0.39
C GLN A 33 4.49 -22.63 -0.54
N GLU A 34 3.78 -21.99 -1.46
CA GLU A 34 2.46 -22.44 -1.87
C GLU A 34 2.56 -23.75 -2.67
N SER A 35 1.61 -24.65 -2.43
CA SER A 35 1.59 -25.95 -3.11
C SER A 35 0.95 -25.87 -4.50
N TRP A 36 1.12 -26.92 -5.29
CA TRP A 36 0.43 -27.03 -6.58
C TRP A 36 -1.09 -27.04 -6.39
N TYR A 37 -1.64 -27.68 -5.35
CA TYR A 37 -3.09 -27.73 -5.15
C TYR A 37 -3.70 -26.41 -4.64
N THR A 38 -2.89 -25.41 -4.26
CA THR A 38 -3.37 -24.08 -3.82
C THR A 38 -3.47 -23.06 -4.95
N GLU A 39 -3.41 -23.49 -6.21
CA GLU A 39 -3.55 -22.57 -7.36
C GLU A 39 -4.85 -21.75 -7.33
N TYR A 40 -5.91 -22.22 -6.64
CA TYR A 40 -7.13 -21.46 -6.42
C TYR A 40 -6.91 -20.11 -5.71
N VAL A 41 -5.87 -19.99 -4.87
CA VAL A 41 -5.51 -18.76 -4.15
C VAL A 41 -5.23 -17.62 -5.12
N ARG A 42 -4.55 -17.90 -6.24
CA ARG A 42 -4.28 -16.90 -7.28
C ARG A 42 -5.55 -16.27 -7.84
N TYR A 43 -6.55 -17.11 -8.07
CA TYR A 43 -7.85 -16.67 -8.58
C TYR A 43 -8.70 -16.03 -7.49
N GLY A 44 -8.54 -16.44 -6.22
CA GLY A 44 -9.07 -15.73 -5.05
C GLY A 44 -8.57 -14.28 -5.01
N TYR A 45 -7.27 -14.05 -5.14
CA TYR A 45 -6.69 -12.71 -5.24
C TYR A 45 -7.17 -11.94 -6.48
N LEU A 46 -7.37 -12.61 -7.62
CA LEU A 46 -7.90 -11.97 -8.83
C LEU A 46 -9.34 -11.46 -8.65
N LEU A 47 -10.13 -12.14 -7.82
CA LEU A 47 -11.53 -11.80 -7.53
C LEU A 47 -11.71 -10.96 -6.25
N ALA A 48 -10.63 -10.68 -5.52
CA ALA A 48 -10.63 -9.81 -4.36
C ALA A 48 -10.92 -8.35 -4.72
N GLN A 49 -11.51 -7.61 -3.77
CA GLN A 49 -11.81 -6.18 -3.89
C GLN A 49 -10.63 -5.33 -3.39
N ASN A 50 -9.47 -5.52 -4.02
CA ASN A 50 -8.23 -4.82 -3.71
C ASN A 50 -7.39 -4.65 -5.01
N PRO A 51 -6.18 -4.06 -4.98
CA PRO A 51 -5.34 -3.87 -6.17
C PRO A 51 -4.92 -5.17 -6.89
N MET A 52 -5.00 -6.33 -6.21
CA MET A 52 -4.71 -7.62 -6.82
C MET A 52 -5.78 -8.06 -7.80
N GLY A 53 -7.02 -7.61 -7.58
CA GLY A 53 -8.20 -7.94 -8.38
C GLY A 53 -8.79 -6.77 -9.16
N SER A 54 -7.97 -5.78 -9.55
CA SER A 54 -8.44 -4.61 -10.31
C SER A 54 -9.18 -4.98 -11.61
N TYR A 55 -10.10 -4.12 -12.07
CA TYR A 55 -10.88 -4.40 -13.28
C TYR A 55 -10.00 -4.71 -14.50
N ALA A 56 -8.85 -4.03 -14.61
CA ALA A 56 -7.92 -4.19 -15.73
C ALA A 56 -7.26 -5.58 -15.73
N LYS A 57 -6.85 -6.08 -14.55
CA LYS A 57 -6.30 -7.44 -14.41
C LYS A 57 -7.37 -8.48 -14.74
N ARG A 58 -8.59 -8.33 -14.21
CA ARG A 58 -9.70 -9.25 -14.48
C ARG A 58 -10.08 -9.26 -15.97
N ALA A 59 -10.10 -8.10 -16.62
CA ALA A 59 -10.40 -7.97 -18.05
C ALA A 59 -9.44 -8.80 -18.89
N ALA A 60 -8.13 -8.70 -18.64
CA ALA A 60 -7.14 -9.47 -19.38
C ALA A 60 -7.27 -10.98 -19.13
N VAL A 61 -7.33 -11.38 -17.86
CA VAL A 61 -7.22 -12.80 -17.47
C VAL A 61 -8.53 -13.56 -17.72
N LEU A 62 -9.68 -13.05 -17.28
CA LEU A 62 -10.94 -13.77 -17.37
C LEU A 62 -11.39 -13.94 -18.83
N VAL A 63 -11.18 -12.92 -19.67
CA VAL A 63 -11.48 -13.01 -21.10
C VAL A 63 -10.57 -14.02 -21.78
N ALA A 64 -9.27 -14.06 -21.45
CA ALA A 64 -8.35 -15.06 -21.99
C ALA A 64 -8.75 -16.49 -21.61
N LEU A 65 -9.15 -16.73 -20.35
CA LEU A 65 -9.60 -18.05 -19.89
C LEU A 65 -10.87 -18.51 -20.61
N VAL A 66 -11.87 -17.64 -20.73
CA VAL A 66 -13.10 -17.99 -21.46
C VAL A 66 -12.85 -18.16 -22.96
N ALA A 67 -11.95 -17.38 -23.55
CA ALA A 67 -11.51 -17.59 -24.92
C ALA A 67 -10.81 -18.93 -25.10
N LEU A 68 -9.97 -19.37 -24.14
CA LEU A 68 -9.34 -20.70 -24.17
C LEU A 68 -10.36 -21.83 -24.11
N VAL A 69 -11.39 -21.71 -23.27
CA VAL A 69 -12.50 -22.69 -23.21
C VAL A 69 -13.18 -22.79 -24.58
N TRP A 70 -13.57 -21.65 -25.17
CA TRP A 70 -14.19 -21.63 -26.50
C TRP A 70 -13.26 -22.07 -27.63
N PHE A 71 -11.96 -21.85 -27.49
CA PHE A 71 -10.94 -22.37 -28.39
C PHE A 71 -10.87 -23.91 -28.32
N VAL A 72 -10.89 -24.51 -27.15
CA VAL A 72 -10.97 -25.98 -27.00
C VAL A 72 -12.26 -26.52 -27.61
N VAL A 73 -13.40 -25.86 -27.38
CA VAL A 73 -14.68 -26.23 -28.02
C VAL A 73 -14.58 -26.14 -29.55
N LEU A 74 -13.97 -25.08 -30.07
CA LEU A 74 -13.73 -24.89 -31.51
C LEU A 74 -12.86 -26.01 -32.08
N LEU A 75 -11.75 -26.36 -31.41
CA LEU A 75 -10.86 -27.45 -31.83
C LEU A 75 -11.56 -28.81 -31.82
N ALA A 76 -12.33 -29.11 -30.77
CA ALA A 76 -13.07 -30.36 -30.66
C ALA A 76 -14.12 -30.47 -31.78
N ALA A 77 -14.88 -29.41 -32.02
CA ALA A 77 -15.86 -29.35 -33.10
C ALA A 77 -15.21 -29.47 -34.49
N ALA A 78 -14.07 -28.81 -34.70
CA ALA A 78 -13.30 -28.89 -35.93
C ALA A 78 -12.72 -30.27 -36.19
N ARG A 79 -12.19 -30.94 -35.16
CA ARG A 79 -11.75 -32.33 -35.25
C ARG A 79 -12.91 -33.26 -35.62
N ALA A 80 -14.06 -33.13 -34.94
CA ALA A 80 -15.23 -33.97 -35.19
C ALA A 80 -15.81 -33.79 -36.61
N ARG A 81 -15.72 -32.58 -37.17
CA ARG A 81 -16.23 -32.23 -38.51
C ARG A 81 -15.18 -32.22 -39.60
N ARG A 82 -13.92 -32.58 -39.30
CA ARG A 82 -12.76 -32.55 -40.20
C ARG A 82 -12.55 -31.18 -40.88
N VAL A 83 -12.75 -30.11 -40.12
CA VAL A 83 -12.45 -28.74 -40.56
C VAL A 83 -11.05 -28.36 -40.11
N VAL A 84 -10.27 -27.75 -41.00
CA VAL A 84 -8.90 -27.33 -40.71
C VAL A 84 -8.93 -26.01 -39.94
N VAL A 85 -8.29 -26.00 -38.76
CA VAL A 85 -8.08 -24.78 -37.98
C VAL A 85 -6.72 -24.19 -38.34
N PRO A 86 -6.60 -22.86 -38.58
CA PRO A 86 -5.31 -22.24 -38.90
C PRO A 86 -4.24 -22.56 -37.85
N GLN A 87 -3.08 -23.05 -38.30
CA GLN A 87 -2.02 -23.54 -37.40
C GLN A 87 -1.52 -22.47 -36.42
N ARG A 88 -1.44 -21.20 -36.86
CA ARG A 88 -1.10 -20.06 -36.00
C ARG A 88 -2.04 -19.90 -34.80
N LEU A 89 -3.34 -20.15 -34.98
CA LEU A 89 -4.33 -20.10 -33.90
C LEU A 89 -4.12 -21.29 -32.95
N VAL A 90 -3.83 -22.46 -33.50
CA VAL A 90 -3.55 -23.67 -32.71
C VAL A 90 -2.33 -23.44 -31.80
N TRP A 91 -1.22 -22.96 -32.37
CA TRP A 91 -0.01 -22.68 -31.59
C TRP A 91 -0.22 -21.59 -30.55
N ALA A 92 -0.83 -20.46 -30.92
CA ALA A 92 -1.07 -19.37 -29.97
C ALA A 92 -1.97 -19.82 -28.80
N GLY A 93 -3.05 -20.55 -29.09
CA GLY A 93 -3.96 -21.08 -28.06
C GLY A 93 -3.29 -22.15 -27.19
N ALA A 94 -2.54 -23.07 -27.79
CA ALA A 94 -1.81 -24.11 -27.05
C ALA A 94 -0.72 -23.50 -26.15
N SER A 95 0.06 -22.54 -26.65
CA SER A 95 1.09 -21.84 -25.87
C SER A 95 0.47 -21.05 -24.73
N THR A 96 -0.64 -20.34 -24.96
CA THR A 96 -1.34 -19.59 -23.90
C THR A 96 -1.90 -20.54 -22.84
N GLY A 97 -2.54 -21.64 -23.25
CA GLY A 97 -3.04 -22.66 -22.33
C GLY A 97 -1.92 -23.31 -21.52
N LEU A 98 -0.80 -23.67 -22.17
CA LEU A 98 0.39 -24.19 -21.49
C LEU A 98 0.96 -23.16 -20.50
N GLY A 99 0.97 -21.87 -20.83
CA GLY A 99 1.39 -20.81 -19.93
C GLY A 99 0.58 -20.78 -18.63
N PHE A 100 -0.74 -20.87 -18.71
CA PHE A 100 -1.60 -20.99 -17.51
C PHE A 100 -1.32 -22.29 -16.73
N LEU A 101 -1.06 -23.41 -17.41
CA LEU A 101 -0.71 -24.67 -16.74
C LEU A 101 0.65 -24.59 -16.03
N LEU A 102 1.64 -23.89 -16.61
CA LEU A 102 2.95 -23.73 -15.97
C LEU A 102 2.90 -22.79 -14.77
N LEU A 103 2.03 -21.78 -14.77
CA LEU A 103 1.77 -20.95 -13.59
C LEU A 103 1.24 -21.76 -12.40
N TRP A 104 0.57 -22.88 -12.64
CA TRP A 104 0.09 -23.80 -11.60
C TRP A 104 1.24 -24.30 -10.71
N LEU A 105 2.43 -24.49 -11.29
CA LEU A 105 3.59 -25.07 -10.62
C LEU A 105 4.44 -24.05 -9.85
N THR A 106 4.09 -22.77 -9.88
CA THR A 106 4.92 -21.74 -9.22
C THR A 106 4.75 -21.77 -7.70
N PRO A 107 5.83 -21.60 -6.91
CA PRO A 107 5.79 -21.66 -5.45
C PRO A 107 5.11 -20.45 -4.78
N SER A 108 4.73 -19.42 -5.55
CA SER A 108 3.91 -18.31 -5.07
C SER A 108 2.74 -18.01 -6.02
N LYS A 109 1.61 -17.57 -5.47
CA LYS A 109 0.30 -17.54 -6.17
C LYS A 109 -0.22 -16.13 -6.44
N TRP A 110 0.65 -15.15 -6.66
CA TRP A 110 0.25 -13.76 -6.88
C TRP A 110 -0.37 -13.51 -8.27
N THR A 111 -1.29 -12.55 -8.38
CA THR A 111 -1.90 -12.17 -9.67
C THR A 111 -0.93 -11.45 -10.62
N HIS A 112 0.18 -10.91 -10.09
CA HIS A 112 1.23 -10.29 -10.91
C HIS A 112 1.87 -11.26 -11.90
N HIS A 113 1.86 -12.57 -11.62
CA HIS A 113 2.46 -13.58 -12.50
C HIS A 113 1.76 -13.70 -13.84
N PHE A 114 0.47 -13.32 -13.93
CA PHE A 114 -0.24 -13.29 -15.22
C PHE A 114 0.41 -12.35 -16.23
N GLY A 115 1.20 -11.37 -15.78
CA GLY A 115 1.99 -10.49 -16.65
C GLY A 115 2.99 -11.23 -17.55
N SER A 116 3.48 -12.41 -17.13
CA SER A 116 4.33 -13.27 -17.97
C SER A 116 3.65 -13.74 -19.26
N LEU A 117 2.32 -13.70 -19.31
CA LEU A 117 1.52 -14.10 -20.47
C LEU A 117 1.16 -12.92 -21.39
N ALA A 118 1.60 -11.69 -21.09
CA ALA A 118 1.23 -10.48 -21.83
C ALA A 118 1.69 -10.48 -23.31
N GLY A 119 2.64 -11.34 -23.69
CA GLY A 119 3.00 -11.54 -25.10
C GLY A 119 2.04 -12.52 -25.81
N ILE A 120 1.96 -13.75 -25.31
CA ILE A 120 1.23 -14.85 -25.97
C ILE A 120 -0.29 -14.74 -25.84
N GLY A 121 -0.80 -14.24 -24.71
CA GLY A 121 -2.22 -14.11 -24.43
C GLY A 121 -2.96 -13.17 -25.40
N PRO A 122 -2.52 -11.91 -25.56
CA PRO A 122 -3.10 -11.00 -26.54
C PRO A 122 -2.96 -11.49 -27.99
N ALA A 123 -1.83 -12.12 -28.35
CA ALA A 123 -1.64 -12.71 -29.68
C ALA A 123 -2.67 -13.83 -29.94
N PHE A 124 -2.88 -14.73 -28.97
CA PHE A 124 -3.93 -15.73 -29.03
C PHE A 124 -5.31 -15.10 -29.16
N LEU A 125 -5.64 -14.12 -28.31
CA LEU A 125 -6.95 -13.50 -28.29
C LEU A 125 -7.26 -12.81 -29.62
N ALA A 126 -6.32 -12.02 -30.16
CA ALA A 126 -6.46 -11.38 -31.47
C ALA A 126 -6.71 -12.40 -32.59
N LEU A 127 -5.90 -13.47 -32.64
CA LEU A 127 -6.07 -14.55 -33.61
C LEU A 127 -7.42 -15.26 -33.45
N PHE A 128 -7.83 -15.52 -32.21
CA PHE A 128 -9.09 -16.22 -31.92
C PHE A 128 -10.29 -15.38 -32.33
N LEU A 129 -10.33 -14.09 -31.96
CA LEU A 129 -11.43 -13.18 -32.29
C LEU A 129 -11.60 -12.98 -33.81
N VAL A 130 -10.51 -13.01 -34.58
CA VAL A 130 -10.54 -12.84 -36.05
C VAL A 130 -10.81 -14.16 -36.78
N LEU A 131 -10.22 -15.27 -36.34
CA LEU A 131 -10.21 -16.53 -37.10
C LEU A 131 -11.30 -17.51 -36.65
N ALA A 132 -11.87 -17.38 -35.44
CA ALA A 132 -12.96 -18.23 -35.01
C ALA A 132 -14.23 -18.05 -35.88
N PRO A 133 -14.69 -16.83 -36.24
CA PRO A 133 -15.90 -16.68 -37.06
C PRO A 133 -15.87 -17.42 -38.41
N PRO A 134 -14.82 -17.31 -39.26
CA PRO A 134 -14.78 -18.07 -40.52
C PRO A 134 -14.68 -19.59 -40.29
N VAL A 135 -13.98 -20.06 -39.25
CA VAL A 135 -13.94 -21.49 -38.90
C VAL A 135 -15.33 -21.98 -38.49
N VAL A 136 -16.06 -21.23 -37.66
CA VAL A 136 -17.45 -21.55 -37.28
C VAL A 136 -18.39 -21.57 -38.49
N PHE A 137 -18.20 -20.66 -39.45
CA PHE A 137 -18.95 -20.67 -40.69
C PHE A 137 -18.71 -21.95 -41.51
N GLN A 138 -17.45 -22.40 -41.61
CA GLN A 138 -17.10 -23.67 -42.25
C GLN A 138 -17.68 -24.88 -41.51
N LEU A 139 -17.59 -24.91 -40.17
CA LEU A 139 -18.14 -25.98 -39.32
C LEU A 139 -19.64 -26.18 -39.52
N THR A 140 -20.36 -25.07 -39.63
CA THR A 140 -21.80 -25.08 -39.78
C THR A 140 -22.25 -25.22 -41.24
N ARG A 141 -21.32 -25.12 -42.20
CA ARG A 141 -21.62 -25.06 -43.65
C ARG A 141 -22.73 -24.04 -43.96
N GLY A 142 -22.70 -22.89 -43.28
CA GLY A 142 -23.72 -21.84 -43.40
C GLY A 142 -25.08 -22.14 -42.75
N ARG A 143 -25.25 -23.27 -42.05
CA ARG A 143 -26.46 -23.58 -41.26
C ARG A 143 -26.47 -22.79 -39.94
N ARG A 144 -27.65 -22.65 -39.34
CA ARG A 144 -27.79 -22.00 -38.02
C ARG A 144 -27.08 -22.83 -36.96
N LEU A 145 -26.38 -22.16 -36.06
CA LEU A 145 -25.89 -22.77 -34.82
C LEU A 145 -27.07 -23.14 -33.90
N PRO A 146 -26.93 -24.20 -33.10
CA PRO A 146 -27.88 -24.49 -32.03
C PRO A 146 -28.02 -23.29 -31.09
N ALA A 147 -29.26 -22.95 -30.71
CA ALA A 147 -29.54 -21.79 -29.85
C ALA A 147 -28.78 -21.85 -28.52
N ALA A 148 -28.63 -23.05 -27.95
CA ALA A 148 -27.85 -23.26 -26.72
C ALA A 148 -26.37 -22.87 -26.86
N VAL A 149 -25.74 -23.17 -28.00
CA VAL A 149 -24.33 -22.80 -28.25
C VAL A 149 -24.19 -21.29 -28.38
N VAL A 150 -25.13 -20.64 -29.09
CA VAL A 150 -25.15 -19.18 -29.23
C VAL A 150 -25.37 -18.49 -27.88
N ALA A 151 -26.34 -18.98 -27.10
CA ALA A 151 -26.63 -18.47 -25.76
C ALA A 151 -25.45 -18.67 -24.80
N ALA A 152 -24.79 -19.84 -24.84
CA ALA A 152 -23.59 -20.09 -24.04
C ALA A 152 -22.44 -19.15 -24.44
N ALA A 153 -22.18 -18.94 -25.74
CA ALA A 153 -21.10 -18.09 -26.22
C ALA A 153 -21.33 -16.61 -25.87
N ALA A 154 -22.53 -16.09 -26.16
CA ALA A 154 -22.88 -14.71 -25.82
C ALA A 154 -23.00 -14.51 -24.30
N GLY A 155 -23.62 -15.45 -23.60
CA GLY A 155 -23.82 -15.40 -22.14
C GLY A 155 -22.50 -15.44 -21.36
N SER A 156 -21.60 -16.37 -21.71
CA SER A 156 -20.26 -16.42 -21.10
C SER A 156 -19.48 -15.12 -21.37
N ALA A 157 -19.48 -14.60 -22.60
CA ALA A 157 -18.85 -13.32 -22.90
C ALA A 157 -19.41 -12.17 -22.05
N VAL A 158 -20.75 -12.04 -21.97
CA VAL A 158 -21.45 -11.01 -21.19
C VAL A 158 -21.13 -11.11 -19.70
N ILE A 159 -21.19 -12.32 -19.13
CA ILE A 159 -20.90 -12.54 -17.70
C ILE A 159 -19.43 -12.23 -17.42
N THR A 160 -18.52 -12.66 -18.29
CA THR A 160 -17.08 -12.43 -18.13
C THR A 160 -16.71 -10.95 -18.15
N VAL A 161 -17.23 -10.18 -19.11
CA VAL A 161 -16.95 -8.73 -19.15
C VAL A 161 -17.58 -8.00 -17.97
N ALA A 162 -18.76 -8.41 -17.50
CA ALA A 162 -19.39 -7.85 -16.31
C ALA A 162 -18.59 -8.17 -15.03
N LEU A 163 -18.18 -9.43 -14.86
CA LEU A 163 -17.35 -9.85 -13.72
C LEU A 163 -15.99 -9.15 -13.72
N ALA A 164 -15.39 -8.95 -14.90
CA ALA A 164 -14.19 -8.16 -15.05
C ALA A 164 -14.42 -6.69 -14.68
N GLY A 165 -15.52 -6.10 -15.15
CA GLY A 165 -15.96 -4.76 -14.80
C GLY A 165 -16.31 -4.55 -13.33
N HIS A 166 -16.51 -5.62 -12.55
CA HIS A 166 -16.74 -5.56 -11.11
C HIS A 166 -15.46 -5.51 -10.27
N GLY A 167 -14.27 -5.55 -10.89
CA GLY A 167 -13.03 -5.26 -10.18
C GLY A 167 -12.94 -3.78 -9.81
N PRO A 168 -12.32 -3.40 -8.69
CA PRO A 168 -12.19 -2.00 -8.31
C PRO A 168 -11.19 -1.28 -9.22
N ASN A 169 -11.36 0.03 -9.41
CA ASN A 169 -10.35 0.92 -9.99
C ASN A 169 -9.30 1.26 -8.93
N GLN A 170 -8.53 0.26 -8.55
CA GLN A 170 -7.53 0.35 -7.50
C GLN A 170 -6.18 -0.12 -8.01
N TRP A 171 -5.13 0.60 -7.62
CA TRP A 171 -3.76 0.38 -8.04
C TRP A 171 -2.88 0.29 -6.79
N PRO A 172 -1.79 -0.50 -6.79
CA PRO A 172 -0.99 -0.70 -5.59
C PRO A 172 -0.44 0.62 -5.05
N TYR A 173 -0.36 0.78 -3.73
CA TYR A 173 0.33 1.88 -3.05
C TYR A 173 -0.20 3.28 -3.48
N ALA A 174 0.62 4.32 -3.32
CA ALA A 174 0.26 5.71 -3.68
C ALA A 174 0.18 6.00 -5.21
N TRP A 175 -0.29 5.05 -6.03
CA TRP A 175 -0.59 5.27 -7.45
C TRP A 175 -1.97 5.90 -7.67
N MET A 176 -2.71 6.16 -6.59
CA MET A 176 -4.11 6.58 -6.63
C MET A 176 -4.33 8.09 -6.54
N PHE A 177 -3.28 8.89 -6.32
CA PHE A 177 -3.41 10.34 -6.18
C PHE A 177 -4.06 10.99 -7.41
N GLY A 178 -5.16 11.71 -7.18
CA GLY A 178 -5.95 12.39 -8.21
C GLY A 178 -6.83 11.47 -9.08
N LEU A 179 -6.77 10.15 -8.90
CA LEU A 179 -7.49 9.19 -9.73
C LEU A 179 -9.02 9.33 -9.53
N PRO A 180 -9.81 9.54 -10.59
CA PRO A 180 -11.26 9.58 -10.47
C PRO A 180 -11.81 8.20 -10.10
N HIS A 181 -12.80 8.18 -9.21
CA HIS A 181 -13.52 6.96 -8.83
C HIS A 181 -12.55 5.86 -8.37
N ALA A 182 -11.58 6.25 -7.53
CA ALA A 182 -10.68 5.36 -6.84
C ALA A 182 -11.44 4.28 -6.07
N SER A 183 -10.92 3.05 -6.09
CA SER A 183 -11.39 1.91 -5.29
C SER A 183 -12.82 1.44 -5.55
N VAL A 184 -13.50 1.97 -6.57
CA VAL A 184 -14.83 1.52 -7.00
C VAL A 184 -14.80 0.93 -8.41
N PRO A 185 -15.72 0.02 -8.76
CA PRO A 185 -15.82 -0.51 -10.12
C PRO A 185 -16.00 0.59 -11.18
N PRO A 186 -15.41 0.45 -12.38
CA PRO A 186 -15.52 1.46 -13.44
C PRO A 186 -16.95 1.70 -13.90
N TYR A 187 -17.31 2.97 -14.06
CA TYR A 187 -18.59 3.41 -14.61
C TYR A 187 -18.47 4.72 -15.37
N VAL A 188 -19.39 4.95 -16.31
CA VAL A 188 -19.56 6.22 -17.02
C VAL A 188 -21.02 6.64 -16.94
N ARG A 189 -21.32 7.66 -16.14
CA ARG A 189 -22.69 8.08 -15.83
C ARG A 189 -23.52 6.89 -15.31
N ILE A 190 -24.53 6.45 -16.05
CA ILE A 190 -25.40 5.31 -15.71
C ILE A 190 -24.83 3.95 -16.16
N PHE A 191 -23.81 3.95 -17.03
CA PHE A 191 -23.22 2.74 -17.58
C PHE A 191 -22.13 2.23 -16.65
N ARG A 192 -22.51 1.34 -15.73
CA ARG A 192 -21.57 0.64 -14.87
C ARG A 192 -21.10 -0.64 -15.55
N PHE A 193 -19.78 -0.87 -15.57
CA PHE A 193 -19.21 -1.98 -16.34
C PHE A 193 -19.50 -3.33 -15.68
N ASP A 194 -19.82 -3.32 -14.38
CA ASP A 194 -20.21 -4.49 -13.60
C ASP A 194 -21.65 -4.98 -13.88
N GLN A 195 -22.45 -4.23 -14.65
CA GLN A 195 -23.84 -4.57 -14.93
C GLN A 195 -23.97 -5.42 -16.22
N PRO A 196 -24.36 -6.70 -16.13
CA PRO A 196 -24.43 -7.59 -17.30
C PRO A 196 -25.50 -7.15 -18.33
N LEU A 197 -26.52 -6.40 -17.90
CA LEU A 197 -27.58 -5.92 -18.78
C LEU A 197 -27.04 -5.03 -19.91
N TRP A 198 -26.09 -4.14 -19.64
CA TRP A 198 -25.54 -3.25 -20.66
C TRP A 198 -24.80 -4.02 -21.75
N TRP A 199 -24.02 -5.03 -21.37
CA TRP A 199 -23.29 -5.88 -22.29
C TRP A 199 -24.22 -6.81 -23.09
N LEU A 200 -25.31 -7.28 -22.46
CA LEU A 200 -26.36 -8.05 -23.14
C LEU A 200 -27.06 -7.20 -24.20
N LEU A 201 -27.48 -5.98 -23.85
CA LEU A 201 -28.11 -5.07 -24.80
C LEU A 201 -27.14 -4.71 -25.95
N ALA A 202 -25.86 -4.48 -25.65
CA ALA A 202 -24.84 -4.20 -26.65
C ALA A 202 -24.68 -5.36 -27.66
N VAL A 203 -24.51 -6.61 -27.18
CA VAL A 203 -24.35 -7.76 -28.09
C VAL A 203 -25.60 -8.03 -28.91
N LEU A 204 -26.80 -7.84 -28.34
CA LEU A 204 -28.06 -7.98 -29.06
C LEU A 204 -28.23 -6.90 -30.14
N ALA A 205 -27.93 -5.64 -29.81
CA ALA A 205 -27.98 -4.53 -30.76
C ALA A 205 -26.98 -4.73 -31.91
N MET A 206 -25.76 -5.15 -31.60
CA MET A 206 -24.73 -5.45 -32.60
C MET A 206 -25.14 -6.62 -33.49
N ALA A 207 -25.65 -7.71 -32.91
CA ALA A 207 -26.16 -8.85 -33.66
C ALA A 207 -27.33 -8.46 -34.58
N ALA A 208 -28.25 -7.61 -34.12
CA ALA A 208 -29.35 -7.09 -34.93
C ALA A 208 -28.84 -6.22 -36.09
N ALA A 209 -27.93 -5.28 -35.82
CA ALA A 209 -27.32 -4.41 -36.83
C ALA A 209 -26.56 -5.23 -37.90
N LEU A 210 -25.76 -6.21 -37.48
CA LEU A 210 -25.05 -7.13 -38.36
C LEU A 210 -26.04 -7.98 -39.18
N ALA A 211 -27.10 -8.51 -38.57
CA ALA A 211 -28.11 -9.28 -39.29
C ALA A 211 -28.82 -8.44 -40.36
N LEU A 212 -29.15 -7.17 -40.06
CA LEU A 212 -29.73 -6.23 -41.01
C LEU A 212 -28.75 -5.88 -42.14
N GLY A 213 -27.48 -5.63 -41.82
CA GLY A 213 -26.44 -5.35 -42.82
C GLY A 213 -26.17 -6.55 -43.74
N PHE A 214 -26.03 -7.74 -43.16
CA PHE A 214 -25.82 -8.99 -43.89
C PHE A 214 -27.03 -9.39 -44.73
N ARG A 215 -28.26 -9.00 -44.34
CA ARG A 215 -29.46 -9.25 -45.16
C ARG A 215 -29.30 -8.72 -46.59
N ARG A 216 -28.61 -7.59 -46.78
CA ARG A 216 -28.39 -6.97 -48.09
C ARG A 216 -27.08 -7.40 -48.77
N ARG A 217 -25.98 -7.50 -48.01
CA ARG A 217 -24.63 -7.70 -48.58
C ARG A 217 -24.13 -9.15 -48.57
N ALA A 218 -24.54 -9.95 -47.60
CA ALA A 218 -24.01 -11.30 -47.41
C ALA A 218 -25.04 -12.18 -46.67
N PRO A 219 -26.15 -12.57 -47.32
CA PRO A 219 -27.29 -13.19 -46.65
C PRO A 219 -26.95 -14.51 -45.93
N HIS A 220 -25.87 -15.18 -46.32
CA HIS A 220 -25.35 -16.37 -45.65
C HIS A 220 -24.79 -16.08 -44.26
N TRP A 221 -24.21 -14.88 -44.02
CA TRP A 221 -23.71 -14.45 -42.70
C TRP A 221 -24.80 -13.96 -41.75
N ARG A 222 -26.00 -13.66 -42.26
CA ARG A 222 -27.13 -13.15 -41.45
C ARG A 222 -27.44 -14.06 -40.25
N ARG A 223 -27.32 -15.38 -40.45
CA ARG A 223 -27.60 -16.41 -39.44
C ARG A 223 -26.49 -16.55 -38.39
N HIS A 224 -25.33 -15.95 -38.63
CA HIS A 224 -24.12 -15.99 -37.80
C HIS A 224 -23.79 -14.61 -37.23
N ALA A 225 -24.73 -13.66 -37.28
CA ALA A 225 -24.50 -12.30 -36.80
C ALA A 225 -23.98 -12.25 -35.35
N VAL A 226 -24.47 -13.13 -34.46
CA VAL A 226 -23.98 -13.23 -33.07
C VAL A 226 -22.52 -13.73 -32.99
N VAL A 227 -22.11 -14.62 -33.90
CA VAL A 227 -20.72 -15.14 -33.97
C VAL A 227 -19.74 -14.02 -34.27
N VAL A 228 -20.18 -12.98 -34.98
CA VAL A 228 -19.38 -11.77 -35.25
C VAL A 228 -19.59 -10.71 -34.17
N ALA A 229 -20.78 -10.62 -33.59
CA ALA A 229 -21.09 -9.65 -32.52
C ALA A 229 -20.28 -9.91 -31.25
N VAL A 230 -20.08 -11.17 -30.84
CA VAL A 230 -19.32 -11.50 -29.62
C VAL A 230 -17.86 -11.02 -29.70
N PRO A 231 -17.08 -11.31 -30.75
CA PRO A 231 -15.75 -10.73 -30.89
C PRO A 231 -15.71 -9.21 -30.86
N LEU A 232 -16.66 -8.56 -31.53
CA LEU A 232 -16.75 -7.10 -31.52
C LEU A 232 -17.10 -6.55 -30.12
N LEU A 233 -17.94 -7.27 -29.34
CA LEU A 233 -18.24 -6.92 -27.95
C LEU A 233 -16.96 -6.95 -27.10
N ILE A 234 -16.16 -8.01 -27.23
CA ILE A 234 -14.89 -8.16 -26.51
C ILE A 234 -13.91 -7.04 -26.89
N VAL A 235 -13.77 -6.74 -28.19
CA VAL A 235 -12.93 -5.61 -28.64
C VAL A 235 -13.44 -4.28 -28.07
N GLY A 236 -14.75 -4.04 -28.12
CA GLY A 236 -15.37 -2.84 -27.54
C GLY A 236 -15.13 -2.73 -26.03
N PHE A 237 -15.21 -3.83 -25.29
CA PHE A 237 -14.90 -3.89 -23.87
C PHE A 237 -13.43 -3.55 -23.58
N PHE A 238 -12.48 -4.08 -24.36
CA PHE A 238 -11.06 -3.72 -24.20
C PHE A 238 -10.80 -2.26 -24.54
N VAL A 239 -11.41 -1.73 -25.60
CA VAL A 239 -11.31 -0.30 -25.95
C VAL A 239 -11.89 0.57 -24.83
N ALA A 240 -13.04 0.19 -24.26
CA ALA A 240 -13.67 0.93 -23.17
C ALA A 240 -12.83 0.89 -21.88
N THR A 241 -12.31 -0.27 -21.50
CA THR A 241 -11.47 -0.41 -20.29
C THR A 241 -10.10 0.26 -20.46
N LEU A 242 -9.47 0.16 -21.63
CA LEU A 242 -8.25 0.89 -21.94
C LEU A 242 -8.47 2.41 -21.95
N GLY A 243 -9.57 2.86 -22.56
CA GLY A 243 -9.96 4.26 -22.56
C GLY A 243 -10.20 4.78 -21.15
N TYR A 244 -10.89 4.02 -20.30
CA TYR A 244 -11.12 4.36 -18.89
C TYR A 244 -9.78 4.44 -18.12
N LEU A 245 -8.87 3.50 -18.34
CA LEU A 245 -7.53 3.50 -17.73
C LEU A 245 -6.74 4.75 -18.12
N LEU A 246 -6.59 5.01 -19.42
CA LEU A 246 -5.80 6.11 -19.93
C LEU A 246 -6.40 7.47 -19.55
N ALA A 247 -7.73 7.62 -19.67
CA ALA A 247 -8.42 8.83 -19.26
C ALA A 247 -8.35 9.05 -17.75
N GLY A 248 -8.46 7.99 -16.95
CA GLY A 248 -8.37 8.05 -15.49
C GLY A 248 -7.01 8.56 -15.03
N PHE A 249 -5.92 7.97 -15.50
CA PHE A 249 -4.56 8.41 -15.16
C PHE A 249 -4.19 9.75 -15.81
N GLY A 250 -4.66 10.03 -17.03
CA GLY A 250 -4.49 11.34 -17.67
C GLY A 250 -5.17 12.44 -16.85
N LEU A 251 -6.41 12.22 -16.41
CA LEU A 251 -7.12 13.16 -15.55
C LEU A 251 -6.45 13.30 -14.18
N ALA A 252 -5.93 12.21 -13.61
CA ALA A 252 -5.16 12.25 -12.37
C ALA A 252 -3.93 13.15 -12.51
N ALA A 253 -3.16 13.01 -13.59
CA ALA A 253 -2.01 13.87 -13.87
C ALA A 253 -2.40 15.35 -14.06
N VAL A 254 -3.51 15.63 -14.74
CA VAL A 254 -4.02 17.01 -14.89
C VAL A 254 -4.45 17.60 -13.55
N ARG A 255 -5.20 16.85 -12.73
CA ARG A 255 -5.68 17.31 -11.42
C ARG A 255 -4.56 17.55 -10.41
N THR A 256 -3.49 16.78 -10.54
CA THR A 256 -2.32 16.85 -9.66
C THR A 256 -1.17 17.59 -10.31
N TRP A 257 -1.42 18.37 -11.38
CA TRP A 257 -0.37 19.06 -12.09
C TRP A 257 0.42 19.92 -11.12
N ASP A 258 -0.22 20.84 -10.39
CA ASP A 258 0.46 21.75 -9.45
C ASP A 258 0.85 21.13 -8.11
N GLY A 259 0.47 19.87 -7.88
CA GLY A 259 0.78 19.12 -6.67
C GLY A 259 1.62 17.89 -6.97
N TYR A 260 1.23 16.76 -6.36
CA TYR A 260 1.93 15.49 -6.52
C TYR A 260 1.02 14.33 -6.96
N SER A 261 1.47 13.65 -8.00
CA SER A 261 1.16 12.25 -8.30
C SER A 261 2.38 11.64 -9.01
N LEU A 262 2.44 10.31 -9.10
CA LEU A 262 3.51 9.66 -9.86
C LEU A 262 3.46 9.99 -11.34
N GLY A 263 2.26 10.14 -11.90
CA GLY A 263 2.09 10.54 -13.30
C GLY A 263 2.65 11.93 -13.54
N THR A 264 2.28 12.90 -12.70
CA THR A 264 2.80 14.27 -12.80
C THR A 264 4.30 14.33 -12.55
N ALA A 265 4.80 13.63 -11.54
CA ALA A 265 6.23 13.57 -11.22
C ALA A 265 7.06 13.11 -12.44
N ASN A 266 6.67 12.01 -13.08
CA ASN A 266 7.37 11.49 -14.26
C ASN A 266 7.25 12.41 -15.49
N LEU A 267 6.16 13.18 -15.61
CA LEU A 267 5.98 14.12 -16.71
C LEU A 267 6.75 15.44 -16.52
N ARG A 268 6.82 15.95 -15.28
CA ARG A 268 7.50 17.21 -14.95
C ARG A 268 9.00 17.04 -14.75
N ASP A 269 9.42 15.90 -14.20
CA ASP A 269 10.81 15.59 -13.89
C ASP A 269 11.14 14.14 -14.32
N PRO A 270 11.25 13.90 -15.63
CA PRO A 270 11.51 12.55 -16.16
C PRO A 270 12.87 11.98 -15.76
N LEU A 271 13.79 12.82 -15.26
CA LEU A 271 15.11 12.41 -14.77
C LEU A 271 15.12 12.14 -13.24
N GLY A 272 14.03 12.45 -12.53
CA GLY A 272 13.91 12.24 -11.08
C GLY A 272 14.85 13.10 -10.24
N SER A 273 15.36 14.20 -10.80
CA SER A 273 16.36 15.07 -10.17
C SER A 273 15.78 16.03 -9.11
N GLY A 274 14.48 16.33 -9.19
CA GLY A 274 13.77 17.28 -8.35
C GLY A 274 13.10 16.66 -7.12
N CYS A 275 13.27 15.36 -6.89
CA CYS A 275 12.77 14.64 -5.72
C CYS A 275 11.28 14.90 -5.41
N PRO A 276 10.37 14.80 -6.40
CA PRO A 276 9.00 15.33 -6.29
C PRO A 276 8.20 14.71 -5.15
N ALA A 277 8.40 13.41 -4.85
CA ALA A 277 7.72 12.75 -3.73
C ALA A 277 8.15 13.33 -2.38
N SER A 278 9.45 13.51 -2.16
CA SER A 278 9.97 14.08 -0.91
C SER A 278 9.60 15.56 -0.76
N GLY A 279 9.50 16.31 -1.86
CA GLY A 279 9.03 17.70 -1.85
C GLY A 279 7.53 17.85 -1.59
N ALA A 280 6.74 16.80 -1.82
CA ALA A 280 5.30 16.78 -1.57
C ALA A 280 4.92 16.30 -0.17
N ILE A 281 5.86 15.68 0.56
CA ILE A 281 5.65 15.19 1.92
C ILE A 281 6.17 16.24 2.90
N GLU A 282 5.35 16.52 3.91
CA GLU A 282 5.72 17.35 5.05
C GLU A 282 5.61 16.55 6.35
N VAL A 283 6.50 16.86 7.29
CA VAL A 283 6.65 16.18 8.58
C VAL A 283 6.48 17.22 9.68
N LEU A 284 5.70 16.88 10.71
CA LEU A 284 5.47 17.74 11.87
C LEU A 284 6.69 17.67 12.80
N ASP A 285 7.51 18.73 12.80
CA ASP A 285 8.87 18.71 13.35
C ASP A 285 8.89 19.07 14.85
N GLU A 286 9.17 18.07 15.68
CA GLU A 286 9.32 18.15 17.13
C GLU A 286 10.52 19.00 17.58
N ARG A 287 11.59 19.05 16.77
CA ARG A 287 12.82 19.81 17.11
C ARG A 287 12.62 21.32 16.99
N ARG A 288 11.60 21.74 16.22
CA ARG A 288 11.26 23.14 15.97
C ARG A 288 9.95 23.56 16.61
N ALA A 289 9.40 22.72 17.50
CA ALA A 289 8.18 23.03 18.20
C ALA A 289 8.35 24.24 19.12
N ALA A 290 7.34 25.12 19.13
CA ALA A 290 7.26 26.26 20.03
C ALA A 290 6.42 25.87 21.27
N PRO A 291 7.03 25.78 22.46
CA PRO A 291 6.31 25.39 23.67
C PRO A 291 5.22 26.40 24.02
N LEU A 292 4.07 25.94 24.52
CA LEU A 292 3.09 26.84 25.09
C LEU A 292 3.54 27.33 26.47
N ARG A 293 3.10 28.53 26.85
CA ARG A 293 3.42 29.10 28.17
C ARG A 293 2.35 28.70 29.18
N ALA A 294 2.77 28.23 30.35
CA ALA A 294 1.85 28.02 31.47
C ALA A 294 1.09 29.32 31.79
N VAL A 295 -0.19 29.20 32.10
CA VAL A 295 -1.06 30.34 32.46
C VAL A 295 -0.64 30.88 33.84
N PRO A 296 -0.20 32.15 33.94
CA PRO A 296 0.22 32.71 35.22
C PRO A 296 -0.91 32.72 36.25
N GLY A 297 -0.58 32.40 37.51
CA GLY A 297 -1.54 32.47 38.62
C GLY A 297 -2.49 31.27 38.75
N LEU A 298 -2.45 30.30 37.84
CA LEU A 298 -3.13 29.01 38.02
C LEU A 298 -2.14 28.00 38.62
N SER A 299 -2.39 27.59 39.87
CA SER A 299 -1.57 26.58 40.54
C SER A 299 -1.66 25.23 39.82
N SER A 300 -0.51 24.63 39.51
CA SER A 300 -0.42 23.24 39.07
C SER A 300 -0.29 22.33 40.28
N THR A 301 -1.10 21.27 40.34
CA THR A 301 -0.89 20.19 41.31
C THR A 301 0.35 19.42 40.91
N ALA A 302 1.22 19.08 41.87
CA ALA A 302 2.33 18.17 41.59
C ALA A 302 1.79 16.84 41.01
N PRO A 303 2.53 16.16 40.11
CA PRO A 303 2.16 14.87 39.51
C PRO A 303 1.72 13.76 40.48
N GLY A 304 2.01 13.93 41.77
CA GLY A 304 1.70 12.94 42.80
C GLY A 304 2.61 11.72 42.66
N PRO A 305 2.22 10.56 43.21
CA PRO A 305 3.04 9.35 43.06
C PRO A 305 2.93 8.75 41.65
N VAL A 306 1.78 8.93 40.98
CA VAL A 306 1.34 8.27 39.73
C VAL A 306 2.23 8.61 38.55
N PHE A 307 2.46 9.90 38.34
CA PHE A 307 3.28 10.41 37.26
C PHE A 307 4.52 11.08 37.84
N ALA A 308 5.64 11.02 37.13
CA ALA A 308 6.86 11.72 37.50
C ALA A 308 7.17 12.78 36.45
N ALA A 309 7.62 13.97 36.86
CA ALA A 309 8.08 15.00 35.95
C ALA A 309 9.52 14.73 35.52
N GLY A 310 9.81 14.85 34.22
CA GLY A 310 11.15 14.65 33.66
C GLY A 310 11.66 13.21 33.70
N THR A 311 10.80 12.24 34.00
CA THR A 311 11.08 10.79 33.94
C THR A 311 9.76 10.02 33.79
N GLY A 312 9.79 8.69 33.88
CA GLY A 312 8.59 7.84 33.83
C GLY A 312 8.33 7.17 32.47
N TRP A 313 9.36 6.89 31.70
CA TRP A 313 9.32 6.16 30.42
C TRP A 313 10.41 5.08 30.39
N LEU A 314 10.41 4.23 29.37
CA LEU A 314 11.48 3.24 29.16
C LEU A 314 12.81 3.94 28.90
N GLU A 315 13.82 3.69 29.74
CA GLU A 315 15.14 4.35 29.68
C GLU A 315 15.81 4.23 28.30
N GLY A 316 15.66 3.10 27.61
CA GLY A 316 16.18 2.89 26.25
C GLY A 316 15.49 3.72 25.15
N ASN A 317 14.42 4.45 25.47
CA ASN A 317 13.68 5.28 24.53
C ASN A 317 13.22 6.61 25.17
N PRO A 318 14.16 7.52 25.46
CA PRO A 318 13.83 8.85 25.98
C PRO A 318 13.09 9.70 24.94
N PRO A 319 12.49 10.84 25.37
CA PRO A 319 11.93 11.81 24.44
C PRO A 319 12.88 12.16 23.30
N PRO A 320 12.37 12.39 22.08
CA PRO A 320 13.20 12.56 20.88
C PRO A 320 14.00 13.89 20.85
N VAL A 321 13.73 14.79 21.81
CA VAL A 321 14.46 16.05 22.03
C VAL A 321 14.83 16.16 23.50
N ALA A 322 15.88 16.91 23.81
CA ALA A 322 16.38 17.04 25.17
C ALA A 322 15.30 17.63 26.10
N LEU A 323 15.31 17.20 27.37
CA LEU A 323 14.38 17.70 28.37
C LEU A 323 14.55 19.21 28.57
N GLY A 324 13.44 19.94 28.64
CA GLY A 324 13.45 21.40 28.75
C GLY A 324 13.52 22.13 27.40
N GLU A 325 13.59 21.42 26.28
CA GLU A 325 13.68 22.01 24.94
C GLU A 325 12.47 21.68 24.07
N ALA A 326 12.08 22.64 23.22
CA ALA A 326 11.08 22.47 22.16
C ALA A 326 9.87 21.61 22.60
N ALA A 327 9.60 20.49 21.91
CA ALA A 327 8.46 19.63 22.21
C ALA A 327 8.53 18.93 23.58
N ALA A 328 9.72 18.79 24.20
CA ALA A 328 9.92 18.14 25.50
C ALA A 328 10.24 19.15 26.62
N THR A 329 9.67 20.36 26.54
CA THR A 329 9.83 21.39 27.57
C THR A 329 9.41 20.87 28.94
N ASP A 330 8.25 20.24 29.01
CA ASP A 330 7.80 19.49 30.16
C ASP A 330 7.36 18.10 29.72
N VAL A 331 7.72 17.09 30.49
CA VAL A 331 7.47 15.67 30.18
C VAL A 331 7.03 14.97 31.46
N TRP A 332 6.04 14.08 31.34
CA TRP A 332 5.61 13.21 32.43
C TRP A 332 5.40 11.79 31.96
N GLY A 333 5.61 10.83 32.86
CA GLY A 333 5.25 9.45 32.59
C GLY A 333 4.99 8.63 33.83
N SER A 334 4.35 7.48 33.64
CA SER A 334 3.92 6.56 34.70
C SER A 334 4.79 5.30 34.84
N PHE A 335 5.86 5.14 34.03
CA PHE A 335 6.80 4.02 34.18
C PHE A 335 7.81 4.30 35.30
N ILE A 336 7.41 4.06 36.55
CA ILE A 336 8.16 4.43 37.76
C ILE A 336 8.25 3.22 38.68
N PRO A 337 9.47 2.74 39.03
CA PRO A 337 9.63 1.71 40.04
C PRO A 337 9.16 2.21 41.40
N ARG A 338 8.30 1.46 42.09
CA ARG A 338 7.86 1.80 43.45
C ARG A 338 8.12 0.68 44.45
N ALA A 339 8.25 1.09 45.71
CA ALA A 339 8.28 0.16 46.83
C ALA A 339 6.90 -0.51 46.96
N GLY A 340 6.87 -1.85 46.95
CA GLY A 340 5.64 -2.63 47.09
C GLY A 340 4.91 -2.94 45.78
N THR A 341 5.47 -2.60 44.62
CA THR A 341 5.00 -3.02 43.29
C THR A 341 5.95 -4.04 42.69
N ASP A 342 5.43 -5.01 41.94
CA ASP A 342 6.24 -6.05 41.28
C ASP A 342 6.97 -5.51 40.04
N THR A 343 6.39 -4.50 39.38
CA THR A 343 6.96 -3.87 38.18
C THR A 343 6.84 -2.34 38.24
N ALA A 344 7.62 -1.65 37.42
CA ALA A 344 7.56 -0.18 37.28
C ALA A 344 6.27 0.34 36.59
N GLU A 345 5.37 -0.56 36.19
CA GLU A 345 4.16 -0.22 35.41
C GLU A 345 2.91 -0.20 36.28
N GLN A 346 2.99 -0.69 37.53
CA GLN A 346 1.85 -0.80 38.44
C GLN A 346 1.52 0.54 39.12
N ASN A 347 1.30 1.59 38.32
CA ASN A 347 1.12 2.96 38.77
C ASN A 347 -0.26 3.49 38.40
N VAL A 348 -1.29 3.05 39.14
CA VAL A 348 -2.68 3.46 38.89
C VAL A 348 -3.01 4.82 39.50
N GLY A 349 -3.58 5.71 38.69
CA GLY A 349 -4.25 6.94 39.11
C GLY A 349 -4.38 7.95 37.97
N SER A 350 -4.68 9.20 38.33
CA SER A 350 -4.87 10.26 37.35
C SER A 350 -4.20 11.56 37.78
N TRP A 351 -3.79 12.34 36.79
CA TRP A 351 -3.20 13.65 37.02
C TRP A 351 -3.50 14.58 35.85
N ALA A 352 -3.57 15.89 36.13
CA ALA A 352 -3.79 16.92 35.13
C ALA A 352 -2.58 17.84 35.05
N SER A 353 -2.08 18.06 33.84
CA SER A 353 -1.00 19.00 33.58
C SER A 353 -1.37 20.43 34.00
N PRO A 354 -0.38 21.33 34.12
CA PRO A 354 -0.65 22.76 34.17
C PRO A 354 -1.55 23.21 33.01
N TRP A 355 -2.19 24.36 33.20
CA TRP A 355 -2.89 25.05 32.11
C TRP A 355 -1.89 25.81 31.26
N TYR A 356 -1.97 25.65 29.94
CA TYR A 356 -1.14 26.33 28.96
C TYR A 356 -1.96 27.32 28.15
N THR A 357 -1.42 28.52 27.93
CA THR A 357 -2.06 29.58 27.16
C THR A 357 -2.12 29.18 25.69
N LEU A 358 -3.33 29.16 25.13
CA LEU A 358 -3.52 28.89 23.71
C LEU A 358 -3.21 30.14 22.88
N PRO A 359 -2.58 30.00 21.70
CA PRO A 359 -2.45 31.11 20.76
C PRO A 359 -3.83 31.49 20.22
N ALA A 360 -4.04 32.76 19.85
CA ALA A 360 -5.31 33.24 19.30
C ALA A 360 -5.73 32.51 18.00
N GLY A 361 -4.76 31.94 17.28
CA GLY A 361 -4.94 31.05 16.15
C GLY A 361 -3.60 30.42 15.75
N LEU A 362 -3.65 29.36 14.95
CA LEU A 362 -2.46 28.70 14.43
C LEU A 362 -2.16 29.17 13.00
N PRO A 363 -0.91 29.53 12.68
CA PRO A 363 -0.52 29.79 11.30
C PRO A 363 -0.69 28.55 10.41
N VAL A 364 -0.85 28.76 9.10
CA VAL A 364 -0.79 27.69 8.09
C VAL A 364 0.49 26.86 8.27
N HIS A 365 0.39 25.54 8.08
CA HIS A 365 1.49 24.58 8.27
C HIS A 365 2.00 24.49 9.70
N ARG A 366 1.16 24.75 10.70
CA ARG A 366 1.46 24.49 12.10
C ARG A 366 0.28 23.79 12.76
N GLU A 367 0.58 22.89 13.68
CA GLU A 367 -0.42 22.15 14.46
C GLU A 367 -0.09 22.26 15.94
N LEU A 368 -1.12 22.26 16.77
CA LEU A 368 -0.96 22.00 18.19
C LEU A 368 -0.80 20.48 18.36
N ALA A 369 0.23 20.05 19.08
CA ALA A 369 0.48 18.63 19.30
C ALA A 369 1.14 18.36 20.67
N ILE A 370 1.11 17.10 21.07
CA ILE A 370 1.92 16.54 22.15
C ILE A 370 2.72 15.35 21.60
N LEU A 371 3.79 14.97 22.28
CA LEU A 371 4.42 13.67 22.07
C LEU A 371 3.87 12.71 23.12
N VAL A 372 3.66 11.45 22.72
CA VAL A 372 3.12 10.39 23.58
C VAL A 372 3.98 9.13 23.42
N ALA A 373 4.20 8.40 24.51
CA ALA A 373 4.76 7.05 24.50
C ALA A 373 3.91 6.13 25.39
N GLY A 374 4.01 4.82 25.15
CA GLY A 374 3.22 3.82 25.86
C GLY A 374 1.83 3.61 25.27
N ARG A 375 0.92 3.08 26.10
CA ARG A 375 -0.41 2.59 25.70
C ARG A 375 -1.50 3.60 26.03
N LEU A 376 -2.35 3.90 25.03
CA LEU A 376 -3.58 4.68 25.18
C LEU A 376 -4.80 3.76 24.99
N GLY A 377 -4.99 2.85 25.93
CA GLY A 377 -5.98 1.79 25.87
C GLY A 377 -5.94 0.90 27.12
N GLY A 378 -6.86 -0.06 27.21
CA GLY A 378 -6.91 -0.99 28.36
C GLY A 378 -7.25 -0.35 29.71
N GLY A 379 -7.63 0.93 29.73
CA GLY A 379 -7.86 1.74 30.94
C GLY A 379 -7.01 3.01 30.95
N ASN A 380 -5.86 3.00 30.28
CA ASN A 380 -5.01 4.18 30.10
C ASN A 380 -5.65 5.16 29.13
N SER A 381 -5.58 6.46 29.43
CA SER A 381 -6.10 7.49 28.54
C SER A 381 -5.40 8.83 28.71
N LEU A 382 -5.36 9.59 27.61
CA LEU A 382 -5.04 11.00 27.61
C LEU A 382 -6.26 11.76 27.09
N THR A 383 -6.64 12.83 27.79
CA THR A 383 -7.74 13.71 27.42
C THR A 383 -7.22 15.14 27.33
N VAL A 384 -7.45 15.79 26.19
CA VAL A 384 -7.22 17.23 26.06
C VAL A 384 -8.43 17.97 26.65
N GLN A 385 -8.18 18.95 27.51
CA GLN A 385 -9.21 19.84 28.05
C GLN A 385 -8.94 21.28 27.63
N TYR A 386 -9.99 21.95 27.15
CA TYR A 386 -9.97 23.35 26.77
C TYR A 386 -10.73 24.18 27.80
N ALA A 387 -10.23 25.36 28.14
CA ALA A 387 -10.84 26.25 29.14
C ALA A 387 -10.83 27.72 28.73
N THR A 388 -11.78 28.45 29.31
CA THR A 388 -11.78 29.92 29.41
C THR A 388 -11.11 30.32 30.72
N VAL A 389 -10.20 31.30 30.69
CA VAL A 389 -9.50 31.77 31.89
C VAL A 389 -10.07 33.11 32.33
N GLY A 390 -10.57 33.18 33.56
CA GLY A 390 -11.13 34.41 34.14
C GLY A 390 -10.64 34.66 35.56
N THR A 391 -11.22 35.67 36.22
CA THR A 391 -10.89 36.06 37.61
C THR A 391 -11.13 34.95 38.64
N GLY A 392 -12.01 33.98 38.34
CA GLY A 392 -12.31 32.82 39.18
C GLY A 392 -11.50 31.55 38.84
N GLY A 393 -10.49 31.64 37.97
CA GLY A 393 -9.68 30.51 37.52
C GLY A 393 -10.06 29.99 36.13
N ALA A 394 -9.62 28.77 35.80
CA ALA A 394 -9.92 28.13 34.51
C ALA A 394 -11.23 27.33 34.56
N ARG A 395 -12.17 27.68 33.67
CA ARG A 395 -13.43 26.94 33.48
C ARG A 395 -13.36 26.10 32.21
N VAL A 396 -13.40 24.78 32.36
CA VAL A 396 -13.41 23.82 31.23
C VAL A 396 -14.64 24.06 30.35
N VAL A 397 -14.41 24.18 29.04
CA VAL A 397 -15.44 24.37 28.01
C VAL A 397 -15.56 23.17 27.07
N ALA A 398 -14.51 22.36 26.94
CA ALA A 398 -14.57 21.07 26.25
C ALA A 398 -13.52 20.09 26.77
N SER A 399 -13.78 18.81 26.57
CA SER A 399 -12.86 17.71 26.83
C SER A 399 -12.96 16.71 25.68
N HIS A 400 -11.83 16.34 25.10
CA HIS A 400 -11.78 15.36 24.01
C HIS A 400 -10.71 14.30 24.31
N PRO A 401 -10.99 13.01 24.12
CA PRO A 401 -9.95 11.99 24.20
C PRO A 401 -8.93 12.22 23.09
N ILE A 402 -7.65 11.97 23.40
CA ILE A 402 -6.59 11.91 22.40
C ILE A 402 -6.56 10.48 21.89
N ASP A 403 -7.24 10.25 20.78
CA ASP A 403 -7.28 8.95 20.13
C ASP A 403 -6.04 8.78 19.25
N GLN A 404 -5.28 7.71 19.47
CA GLN A 404 -4.12 7.36 18.67
C GLN A 404 -4.14 5.85 18.40
N PRO A 405 -4.12 5.44 17.12
CA PRO A 405 -4.07 4.03 16.76
C PRO A 405 -2.63 3.51 16.93
N ALA A 406 -2.29 3.06 18.14
CA ALA A 406 -1.29 2.02 18.43
C ALA A 406 -0.86 2.09 19.90
N ASP A 407 -0.74 0.92 20.52
CA ASP A 407 0.12 0.72 21.69
C ASP A 407 1.55 0.65 21.19
N ALA A 408 2.30 1.73 21.44
CA ALA A 408 3.69 1.81 21.02
C ALA A 408 4.54 2.17 22.24
N PRO A 409 5.53 1.34 22.62
CA PRO A 409 6.45 1.66 23.72
C PRO A 409 7.38 2.84 23.37
N TRP A 410 7.34 3.32 22.14
CA TRP A 410 8.12 4.44 21.64
C TRP A 410 7.31 5.74 21.49
N TRP A 411 8.04 6.86 21.39
CA TRP A 411 7.45 8.19 21.26
C TRP A 411 6.83 8.38 19.87
N ARG A 412 5.65 8.97 19.85
CA ARG A 412 4.91 9.35 18.63
C ARG A 412 4.25 10.71 18.80
N THR A 413 4.06 11.41 17.70
CA THR A 413 3.37 12.71 17.72
C THR A 413 1.87 12.51 17.69
N ALA A 414 1.15 13.13 18.63
CA ALA A 414 -0.31 13.18 18.64
C ALA A 414 -0.76 14.62 18.39
N VAL A 415 -1.37 14.85 17.22
CA VAL A 415 -1.96 16.15 16.86
C VAL A 415 -3.22 16.37 17.70
N LEU A 416 -3.40 17.61 18.15
CA LEU A 416 -4.61 18.13 18.79
C LEU A 416 -5.33 18.98 17.73
N PRO A 417 -6.30 18.42 16.99
CA PRO A 417 -6.90 19.11 15.85
C PRO A 417 -7.59 20.40 16.28
N ASP A 418 -7.36 21.48 15.53
CA ASP A 418 -7.93 22.80 15.85
C ASP A 418 -9.46 22.80 15.74
N GLU A 419 -10.06 21.86 14.99
CA GLU A 419 -11.51 21.67 14.92
C GLU A 419 -12.13 21.23 16.26
N LEU A 420 -11.34 20.60 17.13
CA LEU A 420 -11.77 20.23 18.48
C LEU A 420 -11.67 21.40 19.47
N ARG A 421 -11.08 22.52 19.08
CA ARG A 421 -10.93 23.71 19.93
C ARG A 421 -12.23 24.53 19.91
N PRO A 422 -12.92 24.70 21.04
CA PRO A 422 -14.10 25.55 21.10
C PRO A 422 -13.75 27.03 20.88
N ALA A 423 -14.64 27.76 20.22
CA ALA A 423 -14.53 29.20 20.08
C ALA A 423 -14.45 29.89 21.46
N GLY A 424 -13.45 30.76 21.64
CA GLY A 424 -13.20 31.46 22.90
C GLY A 424 -12.43 30.67 23.96
N ALA A 425 -11.88 29.49 23.65
CA ALA A 425 -10.94 28.81 24.56
C ALA A 425 -9.56 29.50 24.58
N ASP A 426 -9.10 29.84 25.79
CA ASP A 426 -7.86 30.59 26.05
C ASP A 426 -6.74 29.71 26.63
N ALA A 427 -7.11 28.53 27.15
CA ALA A 427 -6.16 27.60 27.75
C ALA A 427 -6.43 26.13 27.39
N VAL A 428 -5.37 25.35 27.39
CA VAL A 428 -5.39 23.89 27.16
C VAL A 428 -4.60 23.17 28.24
N ARG A 429 -5.01 21.96 28.61
CA ARG A 429 -4.23 21.03 29.45
C ARG A 429 -4.47 19.60 29.03
N ILE A 430 -3.59 18.71 29.48
CA ILE A 430 -3.72 17.27 29.30
C ILE A 430 -4.10 16.65 30.64
N VAL A 431 -5.12 15.80 30.64
CA VAL A 431 -5.49 14.94 31.75
C VAL A 431 -5.08 13.52 31.40
N ALA A 432 -4.21 12.95 32.23
CA ALA A 432 -3.68 11.61 32.05
C ALA A 432 -4.27 10.67 33.09
N VAL A 433 -4.61 9.48 32.65
CA VAL A 433 -5.08 8.37 33.50
C VAL A 433 -4.26 7.15 33.17
N ASP A 434 -3.58 6.61 34.15
CA ASP A 434 -3.04 5.24 34.12
C ASP A 434 -3.96 4.39 34.98
N ALA A 435 -4.65 3.43 34.38
CA ALA A 435 -5.57 2.55 35.10
C ALA A 435 -5.18 1.08 34.97
N THR A 436 -3.91 0.81 34.61
CA THR A 436 -3.46 -0.54 34.31
C THR A 436 -2.30 -0.97 35.18
N ALA A 437 -2.13 -2.29 35.31
CA ALA A 437 -1.11 -2.91 36.17
C ALA A 437 -0.44 -4.12 35.49
N ASP A 438 -0.82 -4.40 34.24
CA ASP A 438 -0.23 -5.41 33.38
C ASP A 438 1.00 -4.87 32.65
N LEU A 439 1.80 -5.80 32.13
CA LEU A 439 3.01 -5.48 31.38
C LEU A 439 2.69 -4.64 30.12
N GLY A 440 3.45 -3.57 29.91
CA GLY A 440 3.20 -2.59 28.85
C GLY A 440 2.15 -1.53 29.20
N GLY A 441 1.59 -1.58 30.41
CA GLY A 441 0.49 -0.72 30.87
C GLY A 441 0.85 0.67 31.35
N TRP A 442 1.86 1.30 30.78
CA TRP A 442 2.29 2.65 31.17
C TRP A 442 2.02 3.66 30.05
N LEU A 443 2.10 4.94 30.38
CA LEU A 443 2.08 6.03 29.39
C LEU A 443 3.00 7.18 29.79
N ALA A 444 3.50 7.90 28.79
CA ALA A 444 4.22 9.15 28.96
C ALA A 444 3.79 10.17 27.91
N PHE A 445 3.88 11.46 28.24
CA PHE A 445 3.47 12.54 27.37
C PHE A 445 4.21 13.84 27.65
N THR A 446 4.22 14.74 26.67
CA THR A 446 4.80 16.09 26.80
C THR A 446 3.74 17.16 27.00
N ALA A 447 4.16 18.35 27.42
CA ALA A 447 3.32 19.54 27.35
C ALA A 447 2.90 19.84 25.90
N PRO A 448 1.71 20.44 25.69
CA PRO A 448 1.28 20.90 24.37
C PRO A 448 2.25 21.96 23.81
N ALA A 449 2.61 21.81 22.55
CA ALA A 449 3.45 22.75 21.81
C ALA A 449 2.90 22.96 20.39
N VAL A 450 3.30 24.06 19.75
CA VAL A 450 2.96 24.35 18.36
C VAL A 450 4.10 23.86 17.46
N HIS A 451 3.83 22.81 16.69
CA HIS A 451 4.81 22.19 15.80
C HIS A 451 4.66 22.73 14.37
N PRO A 452 5.75 23.11 13.69
CA PRO A 452 5.71 23.43 12.28
C PRO A 452 5.83 22.17 11.41
N TYR A 453 5.08 22.12 10.32
CA TYR A 453 5.38 21.21 9.22
C TYR A 453 6.63 21.69 8.47
N VAL A 454 7.54 20.75 8.19
CA VAL A 454 8.71 20.99 7.35
C VAL A 454 8.78 19.97 6.21
N PRO A 455 9.31 20.33 5.03
CA PRO A 455 9.47 19.37 3.94
C PRO A 455 10.29 18.14 4.36
N LEU A 456 9.95 16.96 3.86
CA LEU A 456 10.60 15.69 4.24
C LEU A 456 12.13 15.76 4.09
N LEU A 457 12.65 16.28 2.98
CA LEU A 457 14.11 16.41 2.76
C LEU A 457 14.80 17.34 3.75
N ARG A 458 14.07 18.28 4.37
CA ARG A 458 14.63 19.14 5.42
C ARG A 458 14.56 18.47 6.79
N TYR A 459 13.59 17.58 6.98
CA TYR A 459 13.44 16.79 8.20
C TYR A 459 14.49 15.67 8.27
N LEU A 460 14.71 14.98 7.14
CA LEU A 460 15.72 13.94 6.99
C LEU A 460 17.13 14.53 6.86
N ASP A 461 18.12 13.75 7.28
CA ASP A 461 19.53 14.06 7.04
C ASP A 461 19.96 13.40 5.71
N ASN A 462 20.05 14.20 4.63
CA ASN A 462 20.15 13.67 3.27
C ASN A 462 21.50 13.00 2.96
N ASP A 463 22.52 13.18 3.79
CA ASP A 463 23.83 12.54 3.62
C ASP A 463 23.85 11.11 4.23
N VAL A 464 22.87 10.79 5.07
CA VAL A 464 22.78 9.52 5.80
C VAL A 464 21.85 8.54 5.09
N ALA A 465 22.09 7.24 5.29
CA ALA A 465 21.24 6.20 4.74
C ALA A 465 19.85 6.24 5.37
N ILE A 466 18.82 6.12 4.53
CA ILE A 466 17.41 6.13 4.91
C ILE A 466 16.78 4.79 4.53
N ALA A 467 16.17 4.12 5.50
CA ALA A 467 15.40 2.91 5.23
C ALA A 467 14.10 3.28 4.52
N THR A 468 14.04 3.00 3.22
CA THR A 468 12.87 3.31 2.39
C THR A 468 12.11 2.02 2.10
N ALA A 469 10.81 2.01 2.39
CA ALA A 469 9.94 0.87 2.13
C ALA A 469 9.98 0.45 0.64
N TRP A 470 10.09 -0.86 0.39
CA TRP A 470 10.23 -1.43 -0.96
C TRP A 470 9.02 -1.10 -1.86
N GLN A 471 7.83 -0.94 -1.27
CA GLN A 471 6.57 -0.56 -1.91
C GLN A 471 6.66 0.80 -2.61
N ILE A 472 7.47 1.71 -2.07
CA ILE A 472 7.53 3.12 -2.48
C ILE A 472 8.94 3.57 -2.86
N ALA A 473 9.95 2.71 -2.80
CA ALA A 473 11.35 3.03 -3.08
C ALA A 473 11.56 3.81 -4.39
N PHE A 474 10.90 3.40 -5.48
CA PHE A 474 11.01 4.07 -6.78
C PHE A 474 10.51 5.52 -6.81
N LYS A 475 9.77 5.96 -5.80
CA LYS A 475 9.28 7.35 -5.68
C LYS A 475 10.33 8.29 -5.10
N PHE A 476 11.38 7.73 -4.49
CA PHE A 476 12.36 8.45 -3.70
C PHE A 476 13.77 8.29 -4.30
N PRO A 477 14.01 8.75 -5.55
CA PRO A 477 15.31 8.61 -6.19
C PRO A 477 16.44 9.37 -5.47
N CYS A 478 16.09 10.35 -4.64
CA CYS A 478 17.03 11.17 -3.89
C CYS A 478 17.32 10.67 -2.48
N LEU A 479 16.55 9.69 -1.97
CA LEU A 479 16.85 9.10 -0.67
C LEU A 479 17.95 8.06 -0.84
N ARG A 480 19.05 8.23 -0.12
CA ARG A 480 20.15 7.28 -0.15
C ARG A 480 19.76 6.03 0.63
N GLN A 481 19.61 4.91 -0.06
CA GLN A 481 19.36 3.63 0.61
C GLN A 481 20.63 3.10 1.29
N PRO A 482 20.49 2.35 2.40
CA PRO A 482 21.64 1.76 3.09
C PRO A 482 22.32 0.71 2.22
N ARG A 483 23.65 0.68 2.30
CA ARG A 483 24.44 -0.39 1.66
C ARG A 483 24.58 -1.58 2.60
N GLN A 484 24.58 -2.78 2.03
CA GLN A 484 25.01 -3.99 2.74
C GLN A 484 26.34 -4.46 2.12
N GLN A 485 27.38 -4.55 2.94
CA GLN A 485 28.72 -4.96 2.50
C GLN A 485 29.37 -5.84 3.57
N ASP A 486 30.01 -6.93 3.16
CA ASP A 486 30.69 -7.88 4.06
C ASP A 486 29.77 -8.40 5.19
N GLY A 487 28.47 -8.57 4.91
CA GLY A 487 27.46 -8.99 5.89
C GLY A 487 27.00 -7.90 6.87
N ILE A 488 27.52 -6.67 6.76
CA ILE A 488 27.18 -5.54 7.62
C ILE A 488 26.24 -4.59 6.86
N THR A 489 25.12 -4.24 7.48
CA THR A 489 24.19 -3.23 6.97
C THR A 489 24.59 -1.86 7.51
N GLU A 490 24.73 -0.90 6.60
CA GLU A 490 24.96 0.50 6.96
C GLU A 490 23.84 1.01 7.88
N PRO A 491 24.16 1.62 9.04
CA PRO A 491 23.16 2.15 9.94
C PRO A 491 22.29 3.22 9.28
N VAL A 492 20.99 3.18 9.54
CA VAL A 492 20.04 4.23 9.12
C VAL A 492 19.63 5.10 10.31
N SER A 493 19.43 6.39 10.06
CA SER A 493 18.97 7.35 11.07
C SER A 493 17.47 7.59 11.02
N SER A 494 16.81 7.20 9.93
CA SER A 494 15.38 7.40 9.71
C SER A 494 14.82 6.36 8.73
N ALA A 495 13.51 6.21 8.73
CA ALA A 495 12.79 5.40 7.77
C ALA A 495 11.62 6.17 7.14
N VAL A 496 11.36 5.89 5.88
CA VAL A 496 10.21 6.38 5.11
C VAL A 496 9.45 5.14 4.63
N LEU A 497 8.36 4.84 5.31
CA LEU A 497 7.61 3.59 5.20
C LEU A 497 6.20 3.82 4.68
N TRP A 498 5.54 2.73 4.31
CA TRP A 498 4.20 2.73 3.74
C TRP A 498 3.28 1.80 4.53
N GLY A 499 2.04 2.23 4.80
CA GLY A 499 1.03 1.40 5.45
C GLY A 499 1.50 0.87 6.81
N ASP A 500 1.76 -0.44 6.88
CA ASP A 500 2.10 -1.22 8.08
C ASP A 500 3.36 -0.74 8.84
N GLY A 501 4.10 0.25 8.34
CA GLY A 501 5.18 0.90 9.07
C GLY A 501 6.26 -0.09 9.51
N LEU A 502 6.56 -0.14 10.81
CA LEU A 502 7.55 -1.08 11.37
C LEU A 502 7.06 -2.54 11.40
N ASP A 503 5.81 -2.83 11.06
CA ASP A 503 5.33 -4.20 10.85
C ASP A 503 5.61 -4.72 9.43
N ASP A 504 6.21 -3.92 8.53
CA ASP A 504 6.67 -4.38 7.22
C ASP A 504 7.73 -5.50 7.33
N GLU A 505 7.77 -6.40 6.36
CA GLU A 505 8.66 -7.58 6.36
C GLU A 505 10.15 -7.22 6.51
N THR A 506 10.56 -6.02 6.06
CA THR A 506 11.94 -5.55 6.21
C THR A 506 12.33 -5.21 7.66
N TRP A 507 11.35 -5.11 8.56
CA TRP A 507 11.50 -4.80 9.99
C TRP A 507 11.14 -5.99 10.89
N GLN A 508 10.55 -7.05 10.35
CA GLN A 508 10.15 -8.22 11.12
C GLN A 508 11.35 -9.13 11.48
N LYS A 509 11.62 -9.28 12.78
CA LYS A 509 12.72 -10.13 13.29
C LYS A 509 12.54 -11.60 12.87
N GLN A 510 11.33 -12.12 12.98
CA GLN A 510 10.96 -13.49 12.61
C GLN A 510 11.14 -13.79 11.12
N ARG A 511 11.20 -12.74 10.27
CA ARG A 511 11.44 -12.87 8.83
C ARG A 511 12.88 -12.58 8.41
N GLY A 512 13.78 -12.33 9.37
CA GLY A 512 15.15 -11.91 9.07
C GLY A 512 15.23 -10.51 8.44
N GLY A 513 14.24 -9.64 8.72
CA GLY A 513 14.19 -8.28 8.17
C GLY A 513 15.49 -7.51 8.42
N ILE A 514 16.03 -6.90 7.36
CA ILE A 514 17.32 -6.20 7.38
C ILE A 514 17.41 -5.06 8.42
N PHE A 515 16.26 -4.49 8.78
CA PHE A 515 16.15 -3.39 9.75
C PHE A 515 15.60 -3.83 11.12
N ALA A 516 15.28 -5.11 11.30
CA ALA A 516 14.59 -5.62 12.48
C ALA A 516 15.32 -5.40 13.82
N ARG A 517 16.64 -5.16 13.78
CA ARG A 517 17.43 -4.88 14.98
C ARG A 517 17.37 -3.42 15.42
N ILE A 518 16.99 -2.49 14.54
CA ILE A 518 17.05 -1.05 14.83
C ILE A 518 16.17 -0.68 16.02
N PRO A 519 14.89 -1.09 16.11
CA PRO A 519 14.05 -0.77 17.27
C PRO A 519 14.54 -1.38 18.59
N ILE A 520 15.48 -2.34 18.55
CA ILE A 520 16.06 -2.99 19.73
C ILE A 520 17.26 -2.19 20.26
N ILE A 521 18.05 -1.57 19.37
CA ILE A 521 19.33 -0.93 19.73
C ILE A 521 19.30 0.60 19.61
N ARG A 522 18.20 1.17 19.10
CA ARG A 522 18.00 2.62 18.98
C ARG A 522 16.64 3.01 19.52
N SER A 523 16.56 4.24 20.02
CA SER A 523 15.29 4.86 20.32
C SER A 523 14.49 5.02 19.04
N VAL A 524 13.17 4.96 19.14
CA VAL A 524 12.26 5.07 18.01
C VAL A 524 11.39 6.29 18.24
N PHE A 525 11.23 7.10 17.20
CA PHE A 525 10.30 8.22 17.22
C PHE A 525 9.51 8.26 15.92
N GLN A 526 8.19 8.36 16.04
CA GLN A 526 7.27 8.47 14.90
C GLN A 526 6.63 9.87 14.85
N PRO A 527 7.20 10.81 14.06
CA PRO A 527 6.51 12.06 13.76
C PRO A 527 5.25 11.82 12.90
N VAL A 528 4.34 12.78 12.90
CA VAL A 528 3.26 12.82 11.89
C VAL A 528 3.85 13.29 10.57
N ALA A 529 3.59 12.53 9.50
CA ALA A 529 3.92 12.89 8.13
C ALA A 529 2.67 12.84 7.25
N ARG A 530 2.61 13.70 6.23
CA ARG A 530 1.49 13.71 5.28
C ARG A 530 1.91 14.21 3.90
N PHE A 531 1.14 13.86 2.88
CA PHE A 531 1.21 14.56 1.59
C PHE A 531 0.50 15.91 1.73
N ARG A 532 1.21 17.01 1.44
CA ARG A 532 0.69 18.37 1.61
C ARG A 532 -0.65 18.60 0.91
N ASP A 533 -0.77 18.09 -0.31
CA ASP A 533 -1.97 18.30 -1.15
C ASP A 533 -3.03 17.21 -0.96
N PHE A 534 -2.70 16.15 -0.18
CA PHE A 534 -3.57 15.01 0.12
C PHE A 534 -3.47 14.62 1.61
N PRO A 535 -3.82 15.52 2.55
CA PRO A 535 -3.58 15.31 3.98
C PRO A 535 -4.41 14.18 4.58
N ALA A 536 -5.50 13.78 3.92
CA ALA A 536 -6.40 12.72 4.35
C ALA A 536 -5.97 11.31 3.91
N GLU A 537 -4.89 11.17 3.12
CA GLU A 537 -4.40 9.87 2.63
C GLU A 537 -3.35 9.31 3.61
N PRO A 538 -3.69 8.29 4.43
CA PRO A 538 -2.99 7.98 5.67
C PRO A 538 -1.76 7.06 5.51
N GLU A 539 -1.20 6.91 4.32
CA GLU A 539 -0.39 5.73 4.02
C GLU A 539 1.13 5.95 4.10
N ILE A 540 1.62 7.18 4.36
CA ILE A 540 3.06 7.44 4.56
C ILE A 540 3.39 7.55 6.05
N THR A 541 4.35 6.75 6.50
CA THR A 541 4.88 6.84 7.87
C THR A 541 6.36 7.19 7.83
N VAL A 542 6.78 8.05 8.76
CA VAL A 542 8.17 8.46 8.90
C VAL A 542 8.62 8.09 10.31
N TYR A 543 9.81 7.54 10.42
CA TYR A 543 10.43 7.22 11.71
C TYR A 543 11.81 7.87 11.78
N ARG A 544 12.20 8.29 12.98
CA ARG A 544 13.55 8.71 13.32
C ARG A 544 14.10 7.74 14.37
N PHE A 545 15.40 7.44 14.27
CA PHE A 545 16.09 6.52 15.18
C PHE A 545 17.25 7.21 15.89
N PRO A 546 16.97 8.07 16.89
CA PRO A 546 18.02 8.66 17.71
C PRO A 546 18.89 7.57 18.35
N SER A 547 20.20 7.81 18.40
CA SER A 547 21.14 6.88 19.02
C SER A 547 22.29 7.66 19.61
N GLU A 548 22.65 7.30 20.84
CA GLU A 548 23.89 7.75 21.50
C GLU A 548 25.09 6.87 21.12
N LEU A 549 24.84 5.76 20.41
CA LEU A 549 25.90 4.86 19.97
C LEU A 549 26.68 5.49 18.82
N VAL A 550 28.00 5.49 18.96
CA VAL A 550 28.91 5.93 17.91
C VAL A 550 28.76 4.99 16.71
N SER A 551 28.46 5.56 15.54
CA SER A 551 28.44 4.80 14.29
C SER A 551 29.86 4.41 13.90
N ASP A 552 30.03 3.25 13.27
CA ASP A 552 31.33 2.75 12.77
C ASP A 552 32.40 2.48 13.84
N ALA A 553 31.99 2.28 15.11
CA ALA A 553 32.88 1.88 16.20
C ALA A 553 33.27 0.39 16.15
N TYR A 554 33.70 -0.11 14.98
CA TYR A 554 34.16 -1.48 14.78
C TYR A 554 35.41 -1.53 13.91
N ARG A 555 36.23 -2.57 14.08
CA ARG A 555 37.35 -2.88 13.19
C ARG A 555 36.98 -4.07 12.33
N LEU A 556 36.90 -3.86 11.02
CA LEU A 556 36.68 -4.93 10.04
C LEU A 556 38.02 -5.49 9.56
N SER A 557 38.30 -6.75 9.86
CA SER A 557 39.36 -7.54 9.22
C SER A 557 38.75 -8.41 8.13
N ARG A 558 39.34 -8.37 6.92
CA ARG A 558 38.90 -9.20 5.80
C ARG A 558 39.95 -10.27 5.55
N GLU A 559 39.50 -11.51 5.50
CA GLU A 559 40.30 -12.66 5.09
C GLU A 559 39.66 -13.29 3.86
N ARG A 560 40.47 -13.96 3.03
CA ARG A 560 39.99 -14.66 1.85
C ARG A 560 40.46 -16.09 1.92
N GLU A 561 39.50 -17.00 1.79
CA GLU A 561 39.74 -18.42 1.69
C GLU A 561 39.16 -18.95 0.38
N THR A 562 39.79 -19.97 -0.19
CA THR A 562 39.25 -20.70 -1.32
C THR A 562 38.59 -21.96 -0.81
N VAL A 563 37.27 -22.04 -0.94
CA VAL A 563 36.47 -23.19 -0.54
C VAL A 563 35.91 -23.92 -1.76
N LEU A 564 35.65 -25.21 -1.63
CA LEU A 564 34.93 -25.98 -2.65
C LEU A 564 33.46 -25.53 -2.66
N GLY A 565 32.86 -25.54 -3.85
CA GLY A 565 31.50 -25.04 -4.07
C GLY A 565 30.36 -26.01 -3.72
N TRP A 566 30.64 -27.09 -3.00
CA TRP A 566 29.68 -28.15 -2.63
C TRP A 566 29.82 -28.56 -1.16
#